data_AF-A0A257TS98-F1
#
_entry.id   AF-A0A257TS98-F1
#
_cell.length_a   1.000
_cell.length_b   1.000
_cell.length_c   1.000
_cell.angle_alpha   90.00
_cell.angle_beta   90.00
_cell.angle_gamma   90.00
#
_symmetry.space_group_name_H-M   'P 1'
#
loop_
_entity.id
_entity.type
_entity.pdbx_description
1 polymer ?
#
loop_
_entity_poly.entity_id
_entity_poly.type
_entity_poly.pdbx_seq_one_letter_code
_entity_poly.pdbx_strand_id
1 'polypeptide(L)' 'MTALRWDEGLELLDQRLLPQRERWVPIAGVAAAVRAIRALTVRGAPAIGLAAAYALAAEVRRDPDLGRLRRAARRLAAA' A
#
# COMPACT_ATOMS: atom_id res chain seq x y z
N MET A 1 10.47 -14.39 -3.96
CA MET A 1 10.06 -13.67 -2.75
C MET A 1 9.02 -12.63 -3.13
N THR A 2 7.83 -12.65 -2.53
CA THR A 2 6.72 -11.74 -2.87
C THR A 2 6.74 -10.54 -1.92
N ALA A 3 6.60 -9.33 -2.44
CA ALA A 3 6.62 -8.10 -1.63
C ALA A 3 5.26 -7.75 -0.98
N LEU A 4 4.20 -8.43 -1.40
CA LEU A 4 2.81 -8.13 -1.08
C LEU A 4 2.05 -9.44 -0.90
N ARG A 5 1.15 -9.48 0.07
CA ARG A 5 0.14 -10.56 0.17
C ARG A 5 -1.21 -9.95 0.46
N TRP A 6 -2.25 -10.70 0.08
CA TRP A 6 -3.63 -10.31 0.28
C TRP A 6 -4.39 -11.50 0.88
N ASP A 7 -4.83 -11.34 2.13
CA ASP A 7 -5.62 -12.33 2.86
C ASP A 7 -6.87 -11.62 3.43
N GLU A 8 -6.89 -11.33 4.73
CA GLU A 8 -7.87 -10.44 5.38
C GLU A 8 -7.72 -8.95 4.99
N GLY A 9 -6.77 -8.65 4.11
CA GLY A 9 -6.44 -7.32 3.62
C GLY A 9 -5.04 -7.26 3.04
N LEU A 10 -4.64 -6.06 2.61
CA LEU A 10 -3.30 -5.81 2.08
C LEU A 10 -2.26 -5.89 3.20
N GLU A 11 -1.24 -6.73 3.02
CA GLU A 11 -0.03 -6.71 3.83
C GLU A 11 1.21 -6.57 2.95
N LEU A 12 2.17 -5.76 3.42
CA LEU A 12 3.44 -5.54 2.74
C LEU A 12 4.57 -6.14 3.54
N LEU A 13 5.51 -6.79 2.86
CA LEU A 13 6.76 -7.21 3.48
C LEU A 13 7.62 -5.98 3.76
N ASP A 14 8.04 -5.78 5.02
CA ASP A 14 8.92 -4.67 5.39
C ASP A 14 10.34 -4.89 4.88
N GLN A 15 10.61 -4.37 3.68
CA GLN A 15 11.88 -4.57 2.98
C GLN A 15 13.08 -3.89 3.65
N ARG A 16 12.86 -3.07 4.69
CA ARG A 16 13.91 -2.42 5.48
C ARG A 16 14.57 -3.39 6.46
N LEU A 17 13.88 -4.47 6.81
CA LEU A 17 14.34 -5.46 7.79
C LEU A 17 15.01 -6.68 7.15
N LEU A 18 14.99 -6.75 5.82
CA LEU A 18 15.62 -7.84 5.07
C LEU A 18 17.14 -7.64 4.96
N PRO A 19 17.93 -8.74 4.97
CA PRO A 19 17.50 -10.14 5.07
C PRO A 19 17.30 -10.65 6.52
N GLN A 20 17.56 -9.82 7.54
CA GLN A 20 17.65 -10.27 8.93
C GLN A 20 16.30 -10.72 9.51
N ARG A 21 15.19 -10.13 9.06
CA ARG A 21 13.86 -10.45 9.56
C ARG A 21 12.79 -10.22 8.51
N GLU A 22 11.93 -11.21 8.35
CA GLU A 22 10.67 -11.05 7.63
C GLU A 22 9.58 -10.53 8.58
N ARG A 23 9.01 -9.37 8.24
CA ARG A 23 7.87 -8.78 8.96
C ARG A 23 6.84 -8.30 7.96
N TRP A 24 5.60 -8.75 8.14
CA TRP A 24 4.46 -8.30 7.36
C TRP A 24 3.76 -7.14 8.08
N VAL A 25 3.41 -6.10 7.33
CA VAL A 25 2.80 -4.87 7.82
C VAL A 25 1.43 -4.70 7.18
N PRO A 26 0.34 -4.69 7.97
CA PRO A 26 -1.00 -4.50 7.43
C PRO A 26 -1.19 -3.05 6.97
N ILE A 27 -1.84 -2.91 5.82
CA ILE A 27 -2.12 -1.63 5.17
C ILE A 27 -3.63 -1.40 5.17
N ALA A 28 -4.08 -0.63 6.15
CA ALA A 28 -5.50 -0.37 6.38
C ALA A 28 -6.15 0.58 5.36
N GLY A 29 -5.43 1.10 4.36
CA GLY A 29 -5.96 2.01 3.35
C GLY A 29 -4.93 3.01 2.85
N VAL A 30 -5.41 4.06 2.17
CA VAL A 30 -4.56 5.03 1.46
C VAL A 30 -3.52 5.69 2.37
N ALA A 31 -3.92 6.15 3.56
CA ALA A 31 -2.99 6.83 4.46
C ALA A 31 -1.87 5.89 4.95
N ALA A 32 -2.17 4.62 5.20
CA ALA A 32 -1.17 3.62 5.58
C ALA A 32 -0.25 3.28 4.40
N ALA A 33 -0.79 3.16 3.19
CA ALA A 33 -0.01 2.90 1.98
C ALA A 33 0.98 4.04 1.68
N VAL A 34 0.52 5.30 1.74
CA VAL A 34 1.40 6.48 1.56
C VAL A 34 2.56 6.46 2.56
N ARG A 35 2.29 6.15 3.84
CA ARG A 35 3.34 6.04 4.86
C ARG A 35 4.32 4.91 4.54
N ALA A 36 3.82 3.74 4.13
CA ALA A 36 4.66 2.58 3.81
C ALA A 36 5.57 2.83 2.60
N ILE A 37 5.05 3.49 1.56
CA ILE A 37 5.83 3.88 0.36
C ILE A 37 6.92 4.88 0.75
N ARG A 38 6.56 5.97 1.44
CA ARG A 38 7.52 7.01 1.87
C ARG A 38 8.59 6.51 2.82
N ALA A 39 8.21 5.60 3.72
CA ALA A 39 9.14 5.00 4.65
C ALA A 39 10.04 3.94 3.99
N LEU A 40 9.84 3.62 2.71
CA LEU A 40 10.49 2.51 2.00
C LEU A 40 10.24 1.14 2.63
N THR A 41 9.11 0.97 3.35
CA THR A 41 8.62 -0.35 3.77
C THR A 41 8.39 -1.23 2.55
N VAL A 42 7.83 -0.66 1.48
CA VAL A 42 7.77 -1.26 0.14
C VAL A 42 8.50 -0.35 -0.84
N ARG A 43 9.21 -0.95 -1.80
CA ARG A 43 9.97 -0.24 -2.83
C ARG A 43 10.02 -1.05 -4.12
N GLY A 44 10.46 -0.39 -5.20
CA GLY A 44 10.42 -0.93 -6.56
C GLY A 44 9.12 -0.55 -7.25
N ALA A 45 9.22 0.03 -8.46
CA ALA A 45 8.08 0.63 -9.14
C ALA A 45 6.85 -0.31 -9.27
N PRO A 46 7.00 -1.60 -9.63
CA PRO A 46 5.87 -2.52 -9.67
C PRO A 46 5.19 -2.73 -8.30
N ALA A 47 5.97 -2.90 -7.24
CA ALA A 47 5.43 -3.17 -5.90
C ALA A 47 4.75 -1.93 -5.30
N ILE A 48 5.30 -0.72 -5.57
CA ILE A 48 4.68 0.55 -5.20
C ILE A 48 3.32 0.69 -5.91
N GLY A 49 3.26 0.42 -7.22
CA GLY A 49 2.03 0.48 -7.99
C GLY A 49 0.95 -0.48 -7.45
N LEU A 50 1.32 -1.71 -7.14
CA LEU A 50 0.40 -2.68 -6.54
C LEU A 50 -0.09 -2.24 -5.16
N ALA A 51 0.82 -1.78 -4.27
CA ALA A 51 0.44 -1.29 -2.95
C ALA A 51 -0.56 -0.12 -3.04
N ALA A 52 -0.34 0.80 -3.97
CA ALA A 52 -1.26 1.91 -4.23
C ALA A 52 -2.62 1.43 -4.77
N ALA A 53 -2.62 0.52 -5.75
CA ALA A 53 -3.85 -0.01 -6.35
C ALA A 53 -4.72 -0.73 -5.32
N TYR A 54 -4.14 -1.62 -4.50
CA TYR A 54 -4.86 -2.34 -3.45
C TYR A 54 -5.38 -1.40 -2.36
N ALA A 55 -4.61 -0.37 -1.99
CA ALA A 55 -5.07 0.64 -1.03
C ALA A 55 -6.25 1.46 -1.57
N LEU A 56 -6.24 1.79 -2.87
CA LEU A 56 -7.34 2.48 -3.53
C LEU A 56 -8.58 1.57 -3.63
N ALA A 57 -8.41 0.29 -3.96
CA ALA A 57 -9.51 -0.68 -3.99
C ALA A 57 -10.18 -0.85 -2.61
N ALA A 58 -9.39 -0.79 -1.53
CA ALA A 58 -9.94 -0.78 -0.17
C ALA A 58 -10.79 0.48 0.11
N GLU A 59 -10.41 1.65 -0.40
CA GLU A 59 -11.23 2.86 -0.28
C GLU A 59 -12.53 2.81 -1.10
N VAL A 60 -12.51 2.21 -2.30
CA VAL A 60 -13.72 2.03 -3.11
C VAL A 60 -14.80 1.28 -2.33
N ARG A 61 -14.41 0.25 -1.56
CA ARG A 61 -15.34 -0.51 -0.72
C ARG A 61 -15.91 0.29 0.46
N ARG A 62 -15.21 1.33 0.92
CA ARG A 62 -15.66 2.18 2.03
C ARG A 62 -16.55 3.31 1.57
N ASP A 63 -16.13 3.99 0.51
CA ASP A 63 -16.82 5.15 -0.04
C ASP A 63 -16.54 5.22 -1.55
N PRO A 64 -17.53 4.85 -2.40
CA PRO A 64 -17.36 4.84 -3.85
C PRO A 64 -17.42 6.24 -4.47
N ASP A 65 -17.47 7.33 -3.69
CA ASP A 65 -17.43 8.69 -4.24
C ASP A 65 -16.19 8.95 -5.10
N LEU A 66 -16.40 9.17 -6.40
CA LEU A 66 -15.33 9.39 -7.36
C LEU A 66 -14.47 10.62 -7.02
N GLY A 67 -15.05 11.65 -6.39
CA GLY A 67 -14.31 12.83 -5.94
C GLY A 67 -13.26 12.48 -4.88
N ARG A 68 -13.64 11.69 -3.88
CA ARG A 68 -12.75 11.14 -2.85
C ARG A 68 -11.72 10.19 -3.44
N LEU A 69 -12.13 9.27 -4.30
CA LEU A 69 -11.22 8.30 -4.93
C LEU A 69 -10.14 9.00 -5.77
N ARG A 70 -10.48 10.06 -6.51
CA ARG A 70 -9.50 10.89 -7.24
C ARG A 70 -8.51 11.62 -6.31
N ARG A 71 -8.97 12.10 -5.15
CA ARG A 71 -8.07 12.70 -4.14
C ARG A 71 -7.15 11.65 -3.52
N ALA A 72 -7.69 10.48 -3.20
CA ALA A 72 -6.91 9.34 -2.71
C ALA A 72 -5.82 8.90 -3.71
N ALA A 73 -6.19 8.71 -4.98
CA ALA A 73 -5.25 8.34 -6.04
C ALA A 73 -4.12 9.37 -6.20
N ARG A 74 -4.43 10.67 -6.16
CA ARG A 74 -3.41 11.74 -6.20
C ARG A 74 -2.45 11.68 -5.02
N ARG A 75 -2.94 11.37 -3.82
CA ARG A 75 -2.08 11.21 -2.62
C ARG A 75 -1.15 10.01 -2.75
N LEU A 76 -1.62 8.91 -3.35
CA LEU A 76 -0.81 7.72 -3.62
C LEU A 76 0.25 7.98 -4.70
N ALA A 77 -0.11 8.71 -5.77
CA ALA A 77 0.82 9.05 -6.84
C ALA A 77 1.93 10.02 -6.39
N ALA A 78 1.66 10.82 -5.35
CA ALA A 78 2.62 11.74 -4.74
C ALA A 78 3.28 11.16 -3.46
N ALA A 79 3.09 9.86 -3.20
CA ALA A 79 3.69 9.18 -2.06
C ALA A 79 5.19 8.99 -2.30
#